data_AF-A0A974U710-F1
#
_entry.id   AF-A0A974U710-F1
#
_cell.length_a   1.000
_cell.length_b   1.000
_cell.length_c   1.000
_cell.angle_alpha   90.00
_cell.angle_beta   90.00
_cell.angle_gamma   90.00
#
_symmetry.space_group_name_H-M   'P 1'
#
loop_
_entity.id
_entity.type
_entity.pdbx_description
1 polymer ?
#
loop_
_entity_poly.entity_id
_entity_poly.type
_entity_poly.pdbx_seq_one_letter_code
_entity_poly.pdbx_strand_id
1 'polypeptide(L)'
;MNIKVRNQKNYKKLLFCIILDIMGVVTMAIPIVKFVWASISAGLLLKMFGIGAKGKVAAIIGFFEEILPVTDLIPTFTIFWVYETFFEKKSGF
;
A
#
# COMPACT_ATOMS: atom_id res chain seq x y z
N MET A 1 -23.67 -25.80 -6.20
CA MET A 1 -23.14 -24.42 -6.12
C MET A 1 -21.65 -24.51 -5.83
N ASN A 2 -20.81 -24.36 -6.85
CA ASN A 2 -19.36 -24.57 -6.74
C ASN A 2 -18.72 -23.24 -6.31
N ILE A 3 -18.46 -23.07 -5.01
CA ILE A 3 -17.74 -21.90 -4.53
C ILE A 3 -16.28 -22.08 -4.97
N LYS A 4 -15.95 -21.61 -6.16
CA LYS A 4 -14.58 -21.52 -6.64
C LYS A 4 -13.92 -20.37 -5.88
N VAL A 5 -13.54 -20.63 -4.62
CA VAL A 5 -12.70 -19.75 -3.82
C VAL A 5 -11.31 -19.71 -4.49
N ARG A 6 -11.15 -18.89 -5.53
CA ARG A 6 -9.81 -18.52 -6.04
C ARG A 6 -9.19 -17.52 -5.08
N ASN A 7 -8.83 -18.00 -3.90
CA ASN A 7 -7.97 -17.33 -2.93
C ASN A 7 -6.52 -17.47 -3.40
N GLN A 8 -6.17 -16.83 -4.50
CA GLN A 8 -4.76 -16.68 -4.85
C GLN A 8 -4.21 -15.60 -3.93
N LYS A 9 -3.86 -15.96 -2.69
CA LYS A 9 -3.10 -15.12 -1.76
C LYS A 9 -1.90 -14.62 -2.55
N ASN A 10 -1.93 -13.35 -2.94
CA ASN A 10 -1.04 -12.86 -3.99
C ASN A 10 0.29 -12.49 -3.33
N TYR A 11 1.05 -13.52 -2.94
CA TYR A 11 2.30 -13.37 -2.18
C TYR A 11 3.36 -12.56 -2.94
N LYS A 12 3.28 -12.50 -4.27
CA LYS A 12 4.08 -11.58 -5.09
C LYS A 12 3.75 -10.11 -4.80
N LYS A 13 2.47 -9.79 -4.61
CA LYS A 13 2.00 -8.45 -4.21
C LYS A 13 2.45 -8.14 -2.78
N LEU A 14 2.38 -9.11 -1.87
CA LEU A 14 2.90 -8.96 -0.50
C LEU A 14 4.40 -8.65 -0.49
N LEU A 15 5.19 -9.39 -1.27
CA LEU A 15 6.64 -9.14 -1.37
C LEU A 15 6.92 -7.71 -1.87
N PHE A 16 6.15 -7.24 -2.86
CA PHE A 16 6.27 -5.87 -3.35
C PHE A 16 5.89 -4.83 -2.28
N CYS A 17 4.81 -5.05 -1.53
CA CYS A 17 4.44 -4.19 -0.40
C CYS A 17 5.56 -4.09 0.65
N ILE A 18 6.13 -5.22 1.04
CA ILE A 18 7.22 -5.26 2.03
C ILE A 18 8.44 -4.49 1.53
N ILE A 19 8.81 -4.66 0.26
CA ILE A 19 9.94 -3.93 -0.34
C ILE A 19 9.65 -2.42 -0.32
N LEU A 20 8.44 -1.99 -0.67
CA LEU A 20 8.05 -0.58 -0.67
C LEU A 20 8.05 0.03 0.75
N ASP A 21 7.54 -0.70 1.75
CA ASP A 21 7.58 -0.27 3.15
C ASP A 21 9.04 -0.10 3.64
N ILE A 22 9.94 -1.03 3.29
CA ILE A 22 11.38 -0.89 3.60
C ILE A 22 11.99 0.31 2.89
N MET A 23 11.61 0.58 1.64
CA MET A 23 12.08 1.76 0.91
C MET A 23 11.64 3.06 1.58
N GLY A 24 10.39 3.16 2.05
CA GLY A 24 9.91 4.31 2.82
C GLY A 24 10.81 4.61 4.02
N VAL A 25 11.06 3.60 4.85
CA VAL A 25 11.97 3.71 6.00
C VAL A 25 13.38 4.14 5.61
N VAL A 26 13.94 3.61 4.51
CA VAL A 26 15.28 4.00 4.03
C VAL A 26 15.33 5.47 3.60
N THR A 27 14.24 5.98 3.01
CA THR A 27 14.17 7.38 2.57
C THR A 27 14.01 8.38 3.71
N MET A 28 13.65 7.93 4.92
CA MET A 28 13.53 8.77 6.13
C MET A 28 14.81 9.57 6.44
N ALA A 29 15.98 9.05 6.08
CA ALA A 29 17.27 9.69 6.35
C ALA A 29 17.52 10.96 5.50
N ILE A 30 16.81 11.15 4.37
CA ILE A 30 17.07 12.23 3.41
C ILE A 30 15.76 12.99 3.11
N PRO A 31 15.52 14.17 3.73
CA PRO A 31 14.24 14.90 3.64
C PRO A 31 13.79 15.26 2.20
N ILE A 32 14.72 15.54 1.30
CA ILE A 32 14.41 15.89 -0.10
C ILE A 32 13.89 14.67 -0.85
N VAL A 33 14.53 13.52 -0.64
CA VAL A 33 14.12 12.24 -1.25
C VAL A 33 12.78 11.81 -0.69
N LYS A 34 12.55 12.04 0.61
CA LYS A 34 11.27 11.77 1.28
C LYS A 34 10.08 12.44 0.61
N PHE A 35 10.17 13.72 0.22
CA PHE A 35 9.07 14.41 -0.47
C PHE A 35 8.75 13.82 -1.86
N VAL A 36 9.80 13.45 -2.60
CA VAL A 36 9.65 12.76 -3.89
C VAL A 36 9.05 11.38 -3.70
N TRP A 37 9.54 10.65 -2.68
CA TRP A 37 9.08 9.31 -2.35
C TRP A 37 7.62 9.30 -1.89
N ALA A 38 7.18 10.25 -1.07
CA ALA A 38 5.78 10.41 -0.68
C ALA A 38 4.85 10.47 -1.90
N SER A 39 5.21 11.29 -2.90
CA SER A 39 4.44 11.44 -4.14
C SER A 39 4.40 10.14 -4.96
N ILE A 40 5.54 9.43 -5.03
CA ILE A 40 5.64 8.13 -5.71
C ILE A 40 4.83 7.06 -4.97
N SER A 41 4.96 6.99 -3.65
CA SER A 41 4.25 6.07 -2.75
C SER A 41 2.74 6.20 -2.89
N ALA A 42 2.21 7.43 -2.86
CA ALA A 42 0.80 7.71 -3.10
C ALA A 42 0.33 7.20 -4.48
N GLY A 43 1.13 7.43 -5.52
CA GLY A 43 0.86 6.92 -6.88
C GLY A 43 0.87 5.39 -6.95
N LEU A 44 1.80 4.74 -6.26
CA LEU A 44 1.89 3.27 -6.18
C LEU A 44 0.69 2.69 -5.44
N LEU A 45 0.26 3.28 -4.32
CA LEU A 45 -0.93 2.86 -3.57
C LEU A 45 -2.19 2.95 -4.45
N LEU A 46 -2.38 4.05 -5.18
CA LEU A 46 -3.48 4.17 -6.16
C LEU A 46 -3.41 3.11 -7.25
N LYS A 47 -2.21 2.81 -7.76
CA LYS A 47 -2.03 1.81 -8.82
C LYS A 47 -2.26 0.38 -8.30
N MET A 48 -1.86 0.09 -7.06
CA MET A 48 -1.93 -1.23 -6.46
C MET A 48 -3.33 -1.57 -5.93
N PHE A 49 -4.04 -0.59 -5.35
CA PHE A 49 -5.35 -0.78 -4.73
C PHE A 49 -6.50 -0.18 -5.56
N GLY A 50 -6.20 0.39 -6.72
CA GLY A 50 -7.16 0.90 -7.70
C GLY A 50 -7.53 2.36 -7.51
N ILE A 51 -8.02 3.00 -8.58
CA ILE A 51 -8.41 4.43 -8.62
C ILE A 51 -9.71 4.70 -7.82
N GLY A 52 -10.33 3.65 -7.25
CA GLY A 52 -11.54 3.75 -6.42
C GLY A 52 -11.29 4.40 -5.06
N ALA A 53 -12.36 4.54 -4.27
CA ALA A 53 -12.32 5.20 -2.97
C ALA A 53 -11.24 4.61 -2.02
N LYS A 54 -11.05 3.28 -2.03
CA LYS A 54 -10.08 2.59 -1.18
C LYS A 54 -8.64 2.95 -1.54
N GLY A 55 -8.25 2.87 -2.81
CA GLY A 55 -6.90 3.23 -3.23
C GLY A 55 -6.62 4.73 -3.10
N LYS A 56 -7.65 5.59 -3.22
CA LYS A 56 -7.52 7.03 -2.88
C LYS A 56 -7.25 7.25 -1.39
N VAL A 57 -8.01 6.59 -0.52
CA VAL A 57 -7.78 6.66 0.93
C VAL A 57 -6.41 6.11 1.30
N ALA A 58 -6.01 4.97 0.72
CA ALA A 58 -4.68 4.40 0.90
C ALA A 58 -3.59 5.40 0.51
N ALA A 59 -3.70 6.00 -0.66
CA ALA A 59 -2.71 6.96 -1.15
C ALA A 59 -2.64 8.24 -0.32
N ILE A 60 -3.77 8.77 0.15
CA ILE A 60 -3.77 9.92 1.05
C ILE A 60 -3.08 9.56 2.37
N ILE A 61 -3.45 8.44 2.98
CA ILE A 61 -2.87 7.99 4.26
C ILE A 61 -1.37 7.77 4.10
N GLY A 62 -0.93 7.03 3.08
CA GLY A 62 0.49 6.77 2.83
C GLY A 62 1.27 8.04 2.49
N PHE A 63 0.68 8.99 1.75
CA PHE A 63 1.33 10.28 1.49
C PHE A 63 1.60 11.07 2.77
N PHE A 64 0.64 11.13 3.69
CA PHE A 64 0.80 11.82 4.96
C PHE A 64 1.79 11.12 5.88
N GLU A 65 1.75 9.79 5.92
CA GLU A 65 2.72 8.99 6.66
C GLU A 65 4.15 9.28 6.21
N GLU A 66 4.37 9.33 4.89
CA GLU A 66 5.66 9.60 4.25
C GLU A 66 6.07 11.08 4.30
N ILE A 67 5.25 11.98 4.83
CA ILE A 67 5.62 13.40 5.03
C ILE A 67 5.91 13.66 6.49
N LEU A 68 5.14 13.05 7.38
CA LEU A 68 5.30 13.23 8.81
C LEU A 68 6.59 12.54 9.28
N PRO A 69 7.44 13.20 10.08
CA PRO A 69 8.60 12.55 10.68
C PRO A 69 8.12 11.48 11.68
N VAL A 70 8.85 10.37 11.81
CA VAL A 70 8.60 9.26 12.76
C VAL A 70 7.49 8.28 12.33
N THR A 71 6.57 8.68 11.46
CA THR A 71 5.47 7.80 11.00
C THR A 71 5.87 6.82 9.90
N ASP A 72 7.00 7.02 9.21
CA ASP A 72 7.50 6.16 8.12
C ASP A 72 7.78 4.69 8.54
N LEU A 73 7.65 4.38 9.84
CA LEU A 73 7.79 3.03 10.40
C LEU A 73 6.51 2.19 10.26
N ILE A 74 5.40 2.80 9.84
CA ILE A 74 4.12 2.11 9.72
C ILE A 74 4.10 1.37 8.37
N PRO A 75 3.98 0.04 8.33
CA PRO A 75 4.06 -0.69 7.06
C PRO A 75 2.74 -0.57 6.27
N THR A 76 2.43 0.61 5.74
CA THR A 76 1.15 0.96 5.13
C THR A 76 0.85 0.13 3.88
N PHE A 77 1.83 -0.15 3.03
CA PHE A 77 1.60 -1.01 1.86
C PHE A 77 1.18 -2.42 2.30
N THR A 78 1.84 -2.95 3.34
CA THR A 78 1.52 -4.26 3.90
C THR A 78 0.17 -4.27 4.61
N ILE A 79 -0.20 -3.22 5.37
CA ILE A 79 -1.50 -3.10 6.02
C ILE A 79 -2.63 -3.10 4.98
N PHE A 80 -2.51 -2.30 3.93
CA PHE A 80 -3.54 -2.27 2.88
C PHE A 80 -3.61 -3.58 2.11
N TRP A 81 -2.49 -4.28 1.92
CA TRP A 81 -2.50 -5.63 1.35
C TRP A 81 -3.24 -6.63 2.23
N VAL A 82 -3.04 -6.59 3.56
CA VAL A 82 -3.79 -7.42 4.52
C VAL A 82 -5.27 -7.08 4.45
N TYR A 83 -5.61 -5.79 4.42
CA TYR A 83 -6.98 -5.32 4.32
C TYR A 83 -7.68 -5.85 3.05
N GLU A 84 -7.09 -5.67 1.88
CA GLU A 84 -7.60 -6.21 0.62
C GLU A 84 -7.67 -7.74 0.62
N THR A 85 -6.65 -8.42 1.16
CA THR A 85 -6.57 -9.88 1.10
C THR A 85 -7.59 -10.58 2.01
N PHE A 86 -7.85 -10.02 3.20
CA PHE A 86 -8.69 -10.67 4.22
C PHE A 86 -10.07 -10.05 4.38
N PHE A 87 -10.23 -8.75 4.10
CA PHE A 87 -11.47 -8.02 4.38
C PHE A 87 -12.23 -7.59 3.13
N GLU A 88 -11.59 -7.52 1.95
CA GLU A 88 -12.33 -7.33 0.71
C GLU A 88 -12.96 -8.63 0.22
N LYS A 89 -14.28 -8.70 0.34
CA LYS A 89 -15.06 -9.58 -0.54
C LYS A 89 -14.88 -9.07 -1.96
N LYS A 90 -14.33 -9.91 -2.85
CA LYS A 90 -14.43 -9.72 -4.30
C LYS A 90 -15.92 -9.57 -4.64
N SER A 91 -16.38 -8.34 -4.85
CA SER A 91 -17.60 -8.09 -5.60
C SER A 91 -17.27 -8.48 -7.05
N GLY A 92 -17.54 -9.74 -7.38
CA GLY A 92 -17.49 -10.20 -8.75
C GLY A 92 -18.49 -9.38 -9.56
N PHE A 93 -17.97 -8.67 -10.54
CA PHE A 93 -18.68 -8.35 -11.76
C PHE A 93 -17.83 -8.92 -12.90
#